data_AF-X0YU93-F1
#
_entry.id   AF-X0YU93-F1
#
_cell.length_a   1.000
_cell.length_b   1.000
_cell.length_c   1.000
_cell.angle_alpha   90.00
_cell.angle_beta   90.00
_cell.angle_gamma   90.00
#
_symmetry.space_group_name_H-M   'P 1'
#
loop_
_entity.id
_entity.type
_entity.pdbx_description
1 polymer ?
#
loop_
_entity_poly.entity_id
_entity_poly.type
_entity_poly.pdbx_seq_one_letter_code
_entity_poly.pdbx_strand_id
1 'polypeptide(L)'
;CAAKWIDISAHESKMLSEQLVKESDFIFAMCRTHREHIISFSPEAANKCVLLAENEDIADPIGRPQEIYNNCADLIEKAVRKRIAELVI
;
A
#
# COMPACT_ATOMS: atom_id res chain seq x y z
N CYS A 1 11.40 9.45 2.43
CA CYS A 1 10.46 10.29 3.19
C CYS A 1 11.07 11.63 3.59
N ALA A 2 12.11 11.69 4.44
CA ALA A 2 12.72 12.96 4.87
C ALA A 2 13.20 13.86 3.72
N ALA A 3 13.84 13.30 2.68
CA ALA A 3 14.24 14.04 1.48
C ALA A 3 13.08 14.68 0.69
N LYS A 4 11.85 14.19 0.92
CA LYS A 4 10.59 14.73 0.36
C LYS A 4 9.78 15.52 1.40
N TRP A 5 10.37 15.83 2.56
CA TRP A 5 9.70 16.54 3.67
C TRP A 5 8.47 15.81 4.24
N ILE A 6 8.47 14.48 4.16
CA ILE A 6 7.39 13.63 4.71
C ILE A 6 7.90 13.04 6.03
N ASP A 7 7.21 13.36 7.12
CA ASP A 7 7.43 12.75 8.43
C ASP A 7 6.59 11.47 8.57
N ILE A 8 7.27 10.37 8.89
CA ILE A 8 6.66 9.05 9.13
C ILE A 8 7.02 8.53 10.53
N SER A 9 7.55 9.37 11.42
CA SER A 9 8.02 8.99 12.75
C SER A 9 6.91 8.43 13.66
N ALA A 10 5.66 8.84 13.42
CA ALA A 10 4.48 8.33 14.12
C ALA A 10 3.96 6.98 13.58
N HIS A 11 4.52 6.47 12.48
CA HIS A 11 4.09 5.18 11.92
C HIS A 11 4.66 4.01 12.72
N GLU A 12 3.80 3.07 13.07
CA GLU A 12 4.17 1.81 13.70
C GLU A 12 3.54 0.65 12.93
N SER A 13 4.33 -0.39 12.68
CA SER A 13 3.85 -1.60 12.02
C SER A 13 2.81 -2.31 12.91
N LYS A 14 1.72 -2.76 12.30
CA LYS A 14 0.65 -3.51 12.98
C LYS A 14 0.30 -4.75 12.17
N MET A 15 -0.02 -5.82 12.88
CA MET A 15 -0.56 -7.03 12.25
C MET A 15 -1.94 -6.75 11.66
N LEU A 16 -2.20 -7.31 10.49
CA LEU A 16 -3.54 -7.32 9.90
C LEU A 16 -4.50 -8.07 10.82
N SER A 17 -5.68 -7.50 11.05
CA SER A 17 -6.77 -8.13 11.79
C SER A 17 -8.06 -8.06 10.97
N GLU A 18 -9.00 -8.97 11.25
CA GLU A 18 -10.32 -8.91 10.61
C GLU A 18 -11.03 -7.59 10.89
N GLN A 19 -10.84 -7.01 12.08
CA GLN A 19 -11.40 -5.70 12.42
C GLN A 19 -10.86 -4.59 11.50
N LEU A 20 -9.55 -4.56 11.25
CA LEU A 20 -8.95 -3.59 10.33
C LEU A 20 -9.50 -3.75 8.92
N VAL A 21 -9.67 -5.00 8.45
CA VAL A 21 -10.30 -5.27 7.15
C VAL A 21 -11.71 -4.72 7.14
N LYS A 22 -12.54 -5.07 8.13
CA LYS A 22 -13.95 -4.68 8.22
C LYS A 22 -14.14 -3.16 8.23
N GLU A 23 -13.34 -2.44 9.02
CA GLU A 23 -13.43 -0.98 9.21
C GLU A 23 -12.92 -0.18 8.01
N SER A 24 -12.16 -0.80 7.09
CA SER A 24 -11.61 -0.12 5.92
C SER A 24 -12.62 -0.06 4.77
N ASP A 25 -12.82 1.11 4.17
CA ASP A 25 -13.56 1.27 2.90
C ASP A 25 -12.75 0.76 1.70
N PHE A 26 -11.44 1.02 1.72
CA PHE A 26 -10.49 0.63 0.68
C PHE A 26 -9.23 0.02 1.30
N ILE A 27 -8.71 -1.04 0.66
CA ILE A 27 -7.46 -1.68 1.04
C ILE A 27 -6.52 -1.66 -0.17
N PHE A 28 -5.38 -0.98 -0.03
CA PHE A 28 -4.37 -0.87 -1.08
C PHE A 28 -3.17 -1.76 -0.78
N ALA A 29 -3.03 -2.85 -1.53
CA ALA A 29 -1.91 -3.78 -1.41
C ALA A 29 -0.73 -3.35 -2.31
N MET A 30 0.50 -3.59 -1.85
CA MET A 30 1.71 -3.23 -2.62
C MET A 30 1.98 -4.18 -3.79
N CYS A 31 1.58 -5.44 -3.68
CA CYS A 31 1.79 -6.45 -4.72
C CYS A 31 0.65 -7.49 -4.73
N ARG A 32 0.60 -8.28 -5.81
CA ARG A 32 -0.41 -9.35 -5.99
C ARG A 32 -0.44 -10.34 -4.85
N THR A 33 0.73 -10.79 -4.37
CA THR A 33 0.82 -11.76 -3.27
C THR A 33 0.26 -11.20 -1.97
N HIS A 34 0.47 -9.91 -1.67
CA HIS A 34 -0.18 -9.26 -0.52
C HIS A 34 -1.70 -9.26 -0.65
N ARG A 35 -2.23 -8.91 -1.83
CA ARG A 35 -3.67 -8.93 -2.09
C ARG A 35 -4.26 -10.34 -1.91
N GLU A 36 -3.60 -11.35 -2.46
CA GLU A 36 -4.01 -12.75 -2.34
C GLU A 36 -4.02 -13.21 -0.88
N HIS A 37 -2.98 -12.87 -0.12
CA HIS A 37 -2.92 -13.16 1.31
C HIS A 37 -4.03 -12.47 2.10
N ILE A 38 -4.32 -11.20 1.82
CA ILE A 38 -5.40 -10.45 2.47
C ILE A 38 -6.76 -11.09 2.20
N ILE A 39 -7.03 -11.48 0.94
CA ILE A 39 -8.30 -12.13 0.56
C ILE A 39 -8.42 -13.53 1.15
N SER A 40 -7.33 -14.28 1.19
CA SER A 40 -7.29 -15.60 1.84
C SER A 40 -7.53 -15.49 3.34
N PHE A 41 -6.95 -14.46 3.98
CA PHE A 41 -7.15 -14.16 5.40
C PHE A 41 -8.58 -13.71 5.70
N SER A 42 -9.17 -12.86 4.85
CA SER A 42 -10.52 -12.34 5.00
C SER A 42 -11.21 -12.21 3.64
N PRO A 43 -12.10 -13.15 3.27
CA PRO A 43 -12.76 -13.15 1.96
C PRO A 43 -13.59 -11.89 1.66
N GLU A 44 -14.09 -11.20 2.69
CA GLU A 44 -14.80 -9.92 2.53
C GLU A 44 -13.90 -8.80 1.98
N ALA A 45 -12.58 -8.94 2.04
CA ALA A 45 -11.67 -7.99 1.43
C ALA A 45 -11.70 -8.03 -0.11
N ALA A 46 -12.26 -9.08 -0.74
CA ALA A 46 -12.18 -9.29 -2.18
C ALA A 46 -12.75 -8.13 -3.03
N ASN A 47 -13.78 -7.44 -2.52
CA ASN A 47 -14.43 -6.32 -3.22
C ASN A 47 -13.76 -4.96 -2.98
N LYS A 48 -12.88 -4.84 -1.98
CA LYS A 48 -12.26 -3.57 -1.57
C LYS A 48 -10.73 -3.59 -1.54
N CYS A 49 -10.12 -4.75 -1.75
CA CYS A 49 -8.67 -4.91 -1.82
C CYS A 49 -8.19 -4.87 -3.27
N VAL A 50 -7.45 -3.82 -3.61
CA VAL A 50 -6.85 -3.59 -4.93
C VAL A 50 -5.37 -3.27 -4.81
N LEU A 51 -4.61 -3.37 -5.90
CA LEU A 51 -3.20 -2.96 -5.89
C LEU A 51 -3.07 -1.45 -5.85
N LEU A 52 -2.11 -0.93 -5.08
CA LEU A 52 -1.86 0.51 -5.02
C LEU A 52 -1.51 1.04 -6.42
N ALA A 53 -0.56 0.39 -7.10
CA ALA A 53 -0.09 0.74 -8.45
C ALA A 53 -0.84 0.00 -9.59
N GLU A 54 -2.13 -0.27 -9.39
CA GLU A 54 -3.05 -0.88 -10.37
C GLU A 54 -2.61 -2.25 -10.92
N ASN A 55 -1.78 -2.25 -11.98
CA ASN A 55 -1.35 -3.46 -12.68
C ASN A 55 0.08 -3.87 -12.33
N GLU A 56 0.79 -3.01 -11.59
CA GLU A 56 2.20 -3.17 -11.23
C GLU A 56 2.36 -3.46 -9.73
N ASP A 57 3.35 -4.30 -9.42
CA ASP A 57 3.76 -4.57 -8.05
C ASP A 57 4.83 -3.55 -7.64
N ILE A 58 4.71 -3.02 -6.42
CA ILE A 58 5.75 -2.24 -5.77
C ILE A 58 6.60 -3.21 -4.94
N ALA A 59 7.79 -3.53 -5.46
CA ALA A 59 8.71 -4.47 -4.81
C ALA A 59 9.20 -3.94 -3.46
N ASP A 60 9.41 -4.86 -2.52
CA ASP A 60 9.96 -4.55 -1.21
C ASP A 60 11.46 -4.17 -1.33
N PRO A 61 11.86 -2.96 -0.92
CA PRO A 61 13.25 -2.51 -1.01
C PRO A 61 14.16 -3.04 0.12
N ILE A 62 13.68 -3.89 1.03
CA ILE A 62 14.48 -4.41 2.15
C ILE A 62 15.83 -4.97 1.69
N GLY A 63 16.90 -4.52 2.36
CA GLY A 63 18.28 -4.95 2.09
C GLY A 63 18.88 -4.38 0.80
N ARG A 64 18.20 -3.46 0.12
CA ARG A 64 18.67 -2.83 -1.12
C ARG A 64 19.31 -1.46 -0.87
N PRO A 65 20.08 -0.93 -1.83
CA PRO A 65 20.62 0.43 -1.74
C PRO A 65 19.52 1.50 -1.67
N GLN A 66 19.86 2.68 -1.11
CA GLN A 66 18.95 3.83 -0.96
C GLN A 66 18.26 4.25 -2.26
N GLU A 67 18.91 4.08 -3.41
CA GLU A 67 18.32 4.35 -4.72
C GLU A 67 17.04 3.55 -4.97
N ILE A 68 17.00 2.29 -4.54
CA ILE A 68 15.82 1.43 -4.69
C ILE A 68 14.68 1.93 -3.80
N TYR A 69 14.98 2.37 -2.57
CA TYR A 69 13.99 3.02 -1.70
C TYR A 69 13.42 4.30 -2.33
N ASN A 70 14.25 5.09 -3.01
CA ASN A 70 13.80 6.31 -3.69
C ASN A 70 12.86 5.97 -4.84
N ASN A 71 13.20 4.96 -5.66
CA ASN A 71 12.35 4.49 -6.75
C ASN A 71 11.00 3.96 -6.23
N CYS A 72 11.01 3.18 -5.14
CA CYS A 72 9.77 2.72 -4.50
C CYS A 72 8.92 3.92 -4.02
N ALA A 73 9.55 4.93 -3.41
CA ALA A 73 8.84 6.13 -2.94
C ALA A 73 8.19 6.91 -4.09
N ASP A 74 8.86 7.02 -5.25
CA ASP A 74 8.31 7.69 -6.43
C ASP A 74 7.12 6.93 -7.03
N LEU A 75 7.20 5.59 -7.07
CA LEU A 75 6.07 4.74 -7.49
C LEU A 75 4.87 4.88 -6.54
N ILE A 76 5.12 4.83 -5.22
CA ILE A 76 4.07 5.02 -4.21
C ILE A 76 3.44 6.39 -4.36
N GLU A 77 4.23 7.46 -4.50
CA GLU A 77 3.70 8.82 -4.65
C GLU A 77 2.79 8.96 -5.88
N LYS A 78 3.24 8.46 -7.03
CA LYS A 78 2.45 8.47 -8.27
C LYS A 78 1.12 7.72 -8.10
N ALA A 79 1.18 6.53 -7.51
CA ALA A 79 0.01 5.68 -7.31
C ALA A 79 -0.98 6.29 -6.30
N VAL A 80 -0.49 6.80 -5.16
CA VAL A 80 -1.32 7.46 -4.15
C VAL A 80 -2.03 8.69 -4.74
N ARG A 81 -1.33 9.54 -5.51
CA ARG A 81 -1.95 10.69 -6.17
C ARG A 81 -3.09 10.28 -7.10
N LYS A 82 -2.90 9.20 -7.85
CA LYS A 82 -3.93 8.65 -8.73
C LYS A 82 -5.13 8.12 -7.94
N ARG A 83 -4.90 7.31 -6.90
CA ARG A 83 -5.98 6.77 -6.05
C ARG A 83 -6.78 7.87 -5.38
N ILE A 84 -6.12 8.90 -4.86
CA ILE A 84 -6.81 10.05 -4.26
C ILE A 84 -7.72 10.70 -5.31
N ALA A 85 -7.25 10.92 -6.53
CA ALA A 85 -8.07 11.52 -7.60
C ALA A 85 -9.31 10.68 -7.98
N GLU A 86 -9.22 9.35 -7.88
CA GLU A 86 -10.35 8.43 -8.10
C GLU A 86 -11.37 8.47 -6.95
N LEU A 87 -10.93 8.85 -5.74
CA LEU A 87 -11.74 8.91 -4.53
C LEU A 87 -12.37 10.29 -4.28
N VAL A 88 -12.01 11.32 -5.05
CA VAL A 88 -12.64 12.65 -4.92
C VAL A 88 -14.08 12.55 -5.41
N ILE A 89 -15.00 12.56 -4.43
CA ILE A 89 -16.45 12.78 -4.57
C ILE A 89 -16.73 14.28 -4.70
#